data_AF-A0AAE3RCD5-F1
#
_entry.id   AF-A0AAE3RCD5-F1
#
_cell.length_a   1.000
_cell.length_b   1.000
_cell.length_c   1.000
_cell.angle_alpha   90.00
_cell.angle_beta   90.00
_cell.angle_gamma   90.00
#
_symmetry.space_group_name_H-M   'P 1'
#
loop_
_entity.id
_entity.type
_entity.pdbx_description
1 polymer ?
#
loop_
_entity_poly.entity_id
_entity_poly.type
_entity_poly.pdbx_seq_one_letter_code
_entity_poly.pdbx_strand_id
1 'polypeptide(L)'
;MNASSNGSANRIPNLNQELAHFTGSESYYRHMVSRLYYTEGVQYMAQTYSCYWLVDKILIEAALNKNLLKEDFQVWKLIWLREDIFELHCSDGNDRELFKEIIPYSDFGADHLTLWLSDRVLLLPTEY
;
A
#
# COMPACT_ATOMS: atom_id res chain seq x y z
N MET A 1 -28.95 23.07 14.27
CA MET A 1 -28.23 22.77 15.53
C MET A 1 -27.25 21.65 15.23
N ASN A 2 -26.01 21.83 15.66
CA ASN A 2 -24.79 21.37 14.98
C ASN A 2 -24.64 19.85 14.86
N ALA A 3 -24.49 19.37 13.63
CA ALA A 3 -23.72 18.16 13.35
C ALA A 3 -22.25 18.56 13.43
N SER A 4 -21.66 18.44 14.62
CA SER A 4 -20.22 18.62 14.81
C SER A 4 -19.51 17.43 14.16
N SER A 5 -18.93 17.68 12.99
CA SER A 5 -17.90 16.90 12.34
C SER A 5 -16.78 16.57 13.33
N ASN A 6 -16.64 15.31 13.70
CA ASN A 6 -15.62 14.84 14.65
C ASN A 6 -14.86 13.62 14.10
N GLY A 7 -14.41 13.69 12.83
CA GLY A 7 -13.69 12.61 12.15
C GLY A 7 -12.20 12.87 11.88
N SER A 8 -11.69 14.08 12.15
CA SER A 8 -10.33 14.48 11.77
C SER A 8 -9.29 14.32 12.89
N ALA A 9 -9.65 13.73 14.03
CA ALA A 9 -8.78 13.70 15.20
C ALA A 9 -7.98 12.38 15.24
N ASN A 10 -6.71 12.47 14.81
CA ASN A 10 -5.62 11.51 15.02
C ASN A 10 -5.40 10.43 13.94
N ARG A 11 -5.27 10.84 12.67
CA ARG A 11 -4.72 10.00 11.60
C ARG A 11 -3.20 9.94 11.70
N ILE A 12 -2.60 8.81 11.28
CA ILE A 12 -1.14 8.65 11.22
C ILE A 12 -0.63 9.36 9.95
N PRO A 13 0.21 10.41 10.05
CA PRO A 13 0.60 11.18 8.85
C PRO A 13 1.35 10.36 7.81
N ASN A 14 2.19 9.41 8.25
CA ASN A 14 2.90 8.50 7.36
C ASN A 14 3.13 7.16 8.06
N LEU A 15 2.44 6.12 7.58
CA LEU A 15 2.52 4.79 8.17
C LEU A 15 3.91 4.16 8.06
N ASN A 16 4.71 4.55 7.06
CA ASN A 16 6.08 4.05 6.94
C ASN A 16 6.97 4.42 8.13
N GLN A 17 6.66 5.48 8.88
CA GLN A 17 7.43 5.88 10.06
C GLN A 17 7.22 4.91 11.23
N GLU A 18 5.97 4.46 11.43
CA GLU A 18 5.63 3.47 12.46
C GLU A 18 6.23 2.09 12.13
N LEU A 19 6.38 1.79 10.84
CA LEU A 19 6.89 0.52 10.33
C LEU A 19 8.40 0.53 10.05
N ALA A 20 9.12 1.63 10.35
CA ALA A 20 10.54 1.78 10.01
C ALA A 20 11.48 0.80 10.74
N HIS A 21 10.98 0.09 11.75
CA HIS A 21 11.72 -0.94 12.48
C HIS A 21 11.81 -2.28 11.74
N PHE A 22 11.01 -2.48 10.69
CA PHE A 22 11.17 -3.62 9.78
C PHE A 22 12.32 -3.35 8.81
N THR A 23 13.36 -4.17 8.88
CA THR A 23 14.57 -4.04 8.05
C THR A 23 15.00 -5.39 7.53
N GLY A 24 15.07 -5.54 6.20
CA GLY A 24 15.17 -6.85 5.54
C GLY A 24 14.02 -7.79 5.89
N SER A 25 13.96 -8.96 5.24
CA SER A 25 12.97 -9.98 5.56
C SER A 25 13.52 -11.39 5.34
N GLU A 26 13.37 -12.24 6.35
CA GLU A 26 13.68 -13.67 6.26
C GLU A 26 12.44 -14.51 5.91
N SER A 27 11.25 -13.93 6.09
CA SER A 27 9.95 -14.58 5.86
C SER A 27 9.18 -13.92 4.72
N TYR A 28 8.62 -14.76 3.85
CA TYR A 28 7.81 -14.35 2.71
C TYR A 28 6.47 -15.08 2.71
N TYR A 29 5.39 -14.34 2.55
CA TYR A 29 4.02 -14.83 2.53
C TYR A 29 3.52 -14.85 1.10
N ARG A 30 2.93 -15.96 0.67
CA ARG A 30 2.42 -16.09 -0.69
C ARG A 30 0.98 -15.58 -0.76
N HIS A 31 0.75 -14.56 -1.59
CA HIS A 31 -0.61 -14.14 -1.93
C HIS A 31 -1.23 -15.13 -2.92
N MET A 32 -2.39 -15.69 -2.56
CA MET A 32 -2.93 -16.88 -3.23
C MET A 32 -3.38 -16.61 -4.67
N VAL A 33 -4.01 -15.46 -4.92
CA VAL A 33 -4.60 -15.14 -6.23
C VAL A 33 -3.52 -14.75 -7.23
N SER A 34 -2.66 -13.78 -6.88
CA SER A 34 -1.62 -13.28 -7.79
C SER A 34 -0.41 -14.20 -7.91
N ARG A 35 -0.21 -15.10 -6.93
CA ARG A 35 1.00 -15.92 -6.77
C ARG A 35 2.29 -15.09 -6.61
N LEU A 36 2.15 -13.83 -6.23
CA LEU A 36 3.24 -12.96 -5.77
C LEU A 36 3.43 -13.17 -4.25
N TYR A 37 4.49 -12.57 -3.72
CA TYR A 37 4.85 -12.66 -2.31
C TYR A 37 4.80 -11.30 -1.65
N TYR A 38 4.79 -11.29 -0.33
CA TYR A 38 4.98 -10.08 0.46
C TYR A 38 5.71 -10.39 1.77
N THR A 39 6.36 -9.38 2.34
CA THR A 39 7.26 -9.53 3.49
C THR A 39 6.52 -9.62 4.82
N GLU A 40 7.28 -9.93 5.88
CA GLU A 40 6.80 -9.86 7.27
C GLU A 40 6.30 -8.47 7.64
N GLY A 41 6.99 -7.39 7.26
CA GLY A 41 6.53 -6.02 7.53
C GLY A 41 5.17 -5.73 6.88
N VAL A 42 4.96 -6.18 5.65
CA VAL A 42 3.67 -6.04 4.94
C VAL A 42 2.59 -6.92 5.57
N GLN A 43 2.91 -8.14 6.00
CA GLN A 43 2.00 -9.02 6.74
C GLN A 43 1.55 -8.38 8.06
N TYR A 44 2.50 -7.87 8.84
CA TYR A 44 2.23 -7.17 10.10
C TYR A 44 1.38 -5.93 9.87
N MET A 45 1.70 -5.13 8.85
CA MET A 45 0.91 -3.96 8.47
C MET A 45 -0.53 -4.34 8.15
N ALA A 46 -0.74 -5.32 7.27
CA ALA A 46 -2.08 -5.75 6.85
C ALA A 46 -2.93 -6.24 8.03
N GLN A 47 -2.32 -6.96 8.97
CA GLN A 47 -2.97 -7.44 10.19
C GLN A 47 -3.28 -6.33 11.19
N THR A 48 -2.31 -5.45 11.47
CA THR A 48 -2.40 -4.43 12.52
C THR A 48 -3.30 -3.28 12.12
N TYR A 49 -3.25 -2.89 10.85
CA TYR A 49 -4.01 -1.76 10.30
C TYR A 49 -5.24 -2.20 9.49
N SER A 50 -5.60 -3.48 9.56
CA SER A 50 -6.77 -4.07 8.89
C SER A 50 -6.85 -3.78 7.38
N CYS A 51 -5.70 -3.71 6.70
CA CYS A 51 -5.59 -3.28 5.31
C CYS A 51 -5.20 -4.40 4.33
N TYR A 52 -5.61 -5.65 4.59
CA TYR A 52 -5.47 -6.75 3.62
C TYR A 52 -6.07 -6.43 2.25
N TRP A 53 -7.16 -5.65 2.23
CA TRP A 53 -7.77 -5.17 0.98
C TRP A 53 -6.78 -4.43 0.08
N LEU A 54 -5.83 -3.69 0.66
CA LEU A 54 -4.83 -2.93 -0.08
C LEU A 54 -3.76 -3.86 -0.66
N VAL A 55 -3.33 -4.85 0.12
CA VAL A 55 -2.38 -5.88 -0.33
C VAL A 55 -2.99 -6.68 -1.49
N ASP A 56 -4.25 -7.13 -1.33
CA ASP A 56 -4.98 -7.84 -2.38
C ASP A 56 -5.09 -6.97 -3.64
N LYS A 57 -5.51 -5.71 -3.49
CA LYS A 57 -5.65 -4.76 -4.60
C LYS A 57 -4.33 -4.59 -5.37
N ILE A 58 -3.25 -4.26 -4.67
CA ILE A 58 -1.92 -4.05 -5.28
C ILE A 58 -1.46 -5.31 -6.02
N LEU A 59 -1.50 -6.47 -5.35
CA LEU A 59 -0.95 -7.70 -5.90
C LEU A 59 -1.79 -8.26 -7.06
N ILE A 60 -3.11 -8.06 -7.06
CA ILE A 60 -3.98 -8.43 -8.18
C ILE A 60 -3.71 -7.50 -9.37
N GLU A 61 -3.67 -6.18 -9.16
CA GLU A 61 -3.38 -5.22 -10.24
C GLU A 61 -1.99 -5.48 -10.85
N ALA A 62 -0.96 -5.68 -10.01
CA ALA A 62 0.39 -6.00 -10.48
C ALA A 62 0.47 -7.28 -11.34
N ALA A 63 -0.37 -8.28 -11.05
CA ALA A 63 -0.37 -9.55 -11.77
C ALA A 63 -1.25 -9.56 -13.03
N LEU A 64 -2.31 -8.75 -13.08
CA LEU A 64 -3.28 -8.78 -14.18
C LEU A 64 -3.12 -7.61 -15.16
N ASN A 65 -2.61 -6.46 -14.70
CA ASN A 65 -2.41 -5.31 -15.55
C ASN A 65 -1.11 -5.43 -16.35
N LYS A 66 -1.22 -5.51 -17.67
CA LYS A 66 -0.08 -5.68 -18.58
C LYS A 66 0.97 -4.55 -18.48
N ASN A 67 0.55 -3.33 -18.12
CA ASN A 67 1.47 -2.22 -17.95
C ASN A 67 2.26 -2.30 -16.66
N LEU A 68 1.73 -2.92 -15.61
CA LEU A 68 2.43 -3.14 -14.36
C LEU A 68 3.31 -4.39 -14.44
N LEU A 69 2.77 -5.47 -15.03
CA LEU A 69 3.45 -6.77 -15.13
C LEU A 69 4.82 -6.73 -15.82
N LYS A 70 5.04 -5.75 -16.71
CA LYS A 70 6.29 -5.59 -17.47
C LYS A 70 7.37 -4.80 -16.72
N GLU A 71 7.04 -4.22 -15.57
CA GLU A 71 7.91 -3.32 -14.83
C GLU A 71 8.58 -4.12 -13.70
N ASP A 72 9.91 -4.15 -13.72
CA ASP A 72 10.72 -4.91 -12.75
C ASP A 72 10.62 -4.33 -11.33
N PHE A 73 10.33 -3.03 -11.24
CA PHE A 73 10.18 -2.31 -9.98
C PHE A 73 8.94 -1.42 -10.02
N GLN A 74 8.17 -1.43 -8.93
CA GLN A 74 6.96 -0.63 -8.79
C GLN A 74 6.92 0.04 -7.43
N VAL A 75 6.55 1.32 -7.39
CA VAL A 75 6.34 2.11 -6.18
C VAL A 75 4.87 2.41 -6.04
N TRP A 76 4.22 1.78 -5.07
CA TRP A 76 2.81 1.94 -4.75
C TRP A 76 2.64 2.94 -3.61
N LYS A 77 1.78 3.93 -3.80
CA LYS A 77 1.47 4.97 -2.82
C LYS A 77 -0.03 5.01 -2.60
N LEU A 78 -0.48 4.86 -1.36
CA LEU A 78 -1.84 5.17 -0.93
C LEU A 78 -1.82 6.54 -0.25
N ILE A 79 -2.61 7.47 -0.75
CA ILE A 79 -2.61 8.88 -0.31
C ILE A 79 -4.05 9.25 0.07
N TRP A 80 -4.24 9.70 1.31
CA TRP A 80 -5.51 10.27 1.75
C TRP A 80 -5.75 11.63 1.06
N LEU A 81 -6.96 11.82 0.53
CA LEU A 81 -7.34 13.06 -0.13
C LEU A 81 -8.21 13.93 0.79
N ARG A 82 -9.34 13.38 1.24
CA ARG A 82 -10.33 14.02 2.12
C ARG A 82 -11.32 12.99 2.63
N GLU A 83 -11.91 13.22 3.79
CA GLU A 83 -12.93 12.34 4.38
C GLU A 83 -12.46 10.88 4.39
N ASP A 84 -13.12 10.00 3.64
CA ASP A 84 -12.77 8.57 3.51
C ASP A 84 -12.24 8.24 2.11
N ILE A 85 -11.85 9.26 1.33
CA ILE A 85 -11.40 9.12 -0.06
C ILE A 85 -9.88 9.08 -0.12
N PHE A 86 -9.35 8.11 -0.86
CA PHE A 86 -7.92 7.92 -1.09
C PHE A 86 -7.61 7.85 -2.59
N GLU A 87 -6.35 8.08 -2.92
CA GLU A 87 -5.76 7.79 -4.22
C GLU A 87 -4.72 6.67 -4.05
N LEU A 88 -4.88 5.59 -4.81
CA LEU A 88 -3.86 4.56 -5.00
C LEU A 88 -3.13 4.86 -6.30
N HIS A 89 -1.83 5.10 -6.21
CA HIS A 89 -0.97 5.44 -7.34
C HIS A 89 0.20 4.46 -7.42
N CYS A 90 0.62 4.13 -8.64
CA CYS A 90 1.82 3.33 -8.90
C CYS A 90 2.72 4.00 -9.95
N SER A 91 4.02 4.02 -9.69
CA SER A 91 5.08 4.44 -10.65
C SER A 91 6.18 3.39 -10.77
N ASP A 92 7.02 3.50 -11.78
CA ASP A 92 8.18 2.61 -12.00
C ASP A 92 9.42 2.94 -11.12
N GLY A 93 9.29 3.86 -10.16
CA GLY A 93 10.40 4.36 -9.35
C GLY A 93 11.20 5.50 -9.97
N ASN A 94 10.94 5.85 -11.24
CA ASN A 94 11.52 7.00 -11.94
C ASN A 94 10.43 8.02 -12.35
N ASP A 95 9.42 8.17 -11.49
CA ASP A 95 8.29 9.11 -11.64
C ASP A 95 7.40 8.92 -12.89
N ARG A 96 7.57 7.85 -13.66
CA ARG A 96 6.60 7.50 -14.71
C ARG A 96 5.39 6.81 -14.07
N GLU A 97 4.24 7.47 -14.11
CA GLU A 97 2.96 6.92 -13.64
C GLU A 97 2.56 5.69 -14.49
N LEU A 98 2.23 4.59 -13.81
CA LEU A 98 1.80 3.32 -14.42
C LEU A 98 0.33 3.02 -14.15
N PHE A 99 -0.17 3.48 -12.99
CA PHE A 99 -1.53 3.22 -12.53
C PHE A 99 -1.97 4.30 -11.54
N LYS A 100 -3.26 4.65 -11.59
CA LYS A 100 -3.90 5.59 -10.67
C LYS A 100 -5.36 5.22 -10.50
N GLU A 101 -5.83 5.15 -9.27
CA GLU A 101 -7.21 4.84 -8.95
C GLU A 101 -7.67 5.65 -7.73
N ILE A 102 -8.88 6.20 -7.80
CA ILE A 102 -9.54 6.80 -6.64
C ILE A 102 -10.28 5.69 -5.89
N ILE A 103 -9.93 5.53 -4.62
CA ILE A 103 -10.66 4.68 -3.67
C ILE A 103 -11.73 5.58 -3.04
N PRO A 104 -13.02 5.39 -3.39
CA PRO A 104 -14.08 6.32 -3.00
C PRO A 104 -14.43 6.23 -1.50
N TYR A 105 -14.03 5.15 -0.83
CA TYR A 105 -14.27 4.94 0.60
C TYR A 105 -13.27 3.93 1.18
N SER A 106 -12.61 4.29 2.28
CA SER A 106 -11.84 3.40 3.15
C SER A 106 -11.74 3.98 4.56
N ASP A 107 -11.74 3.11 5.57
CA ASP A 107 -11.47 3.45 6.97
C ASP A 107 -9.98 3.43 7.32
N PHE A 108 -9.08 3.37 6.33
CA PHE A 108 -7.64 3.32 6.54
C PHE A 108 -7.13 4.51 7.36
N GLY A 109 -6.49 4.21 8.50
CA GLY A 109 -6.18 5.20 9.54
C GLY A 109 -4.95 6.09 9.29
N ALA A 110 -4.26 5.96 8.16
CA ALA A 110 -3.06 6.73 7.85
C ALA A 110 -3.21 7.60 6.59
N ASP A 111 -2.58 8.77 6.58
CA ASP A 111 -2.64 9.72 5.45
C ASP A 111 -1.79 9.27 4.27
N HIS A 112 -0.72 8.53 4.56
CA HIS A 112 0.23 8.08 3.56
C HIS A 112 0.78 6.70 3.89
N LEU A 113 0.94 5.88 2.85
CA LEU A 113 1.70 4.63 2.88
C LEU A 113 2.38 4.43 1.53
N THR A 114 3.65 4.08 1.55
CA THR A 114 4.41 3.60 0.39
C THR A 114 4.80 2.13 0.56
N LEU A 115 4.61 1.34 -0.50
CA LEU A 115 5.08 -0.04 -0.63
C LEU A 115 5.82 -0.19 -1.95
N TRP A 116 6.81 -1.08 -2.00
CA TRP A 116 7.54 -1.41 -3.21
C TRP A 116 7.23 -2.82 -3.65
N LEU A 117 7.12 -3.06 -4.95
CA LEU A 117 7.09 -4.41 -5.52
C LEU A 117 8.35 -4.59 -6.37
N SER A 118 9.21 -5.52 -5.97
CA SER A 118 10.42 -5.91 -6.70
C SER A 118 10.58 -7.41 -6.63
N ASP A 119 11.11 -8.02 -7.69
CA ASP A 119 11.41 -9.46 -7.72
C ASP A 119 10.23 -10.34 -7.26
N ARG A 120 9.01 -9.90 -7.60
CA ARG A 120 7.73 -10.55 -7.25
C ARG A 120 7.38 -10.52 -5.75
N VAL A 121 8.05 -9.69 -4.95
CA VAL A 121 7.80 -9.48 -3.52
C VAL A 121 7.32 -8.05 -3.30
N LEU A 122 6.21 -7.89 -2.58
CA LEU A 122 5.72 -6.60 -2.07
C LEU A 122 6.28 -6.38 -0.67
N LEU A 123 6.91 -5.23 -0.46
CA LEU A 123 7.68 -4.95 0.75
C LEU A 123 7.59 -3.49 1.19
N LEU A 124 7.96 -3.22 2.44
CA LEU A 124 8.21 -1.86 2.90
C LEU A 124 9.51 -1.33 2.28
N PRO A 125 9.64 -0.01 2.04
CA PRO A 125 10.88 0.57 1.53
C PRO A 125 12.13 0.28 2.38
N THR A 126 11.96 0.09 3.69
CA THR A 126 13.05 -0.23 4.63
C THR A 126 13.45 -1.71 4.60
N GLU A 127 12.67 -2.56 3.93
CA GLU A 127 12.95 -3.98 3.75
C GLU A 127 13.70 -4.31 2.43
N TYR A 128 13.87 -3.32 1.55
CA TYR A 128 14.58 -3.44 0.25
C TYR A 128 16.08 -3.26 0.41
#